data_AF-A0A1G1JTG2-F1
#
_entry.id   AF-A0A1G1JTG2-F1
#
_cell.length_a   1.000
_cell.length_b   1.000
_cell.length_c   1.000
_cell.angle_alpha   90.00
_cell.angle_beta   90.00
_cell.angle_gamma   90.00
#
_symmetry.space_group_name_H-M   'P 1'
#
loop_
_entity.id
_entity.type
_entity.pdbx_description
1 polymer ?
#
loop_
_entity_poly.entity_id
_entity_poly.type
_entity_poly.pdbx_seq_one_letter_code
_entity_poly.pdbx_strand_id
1 'polypeptide(L)'
;MKKTNSGQHGRLSIDILPGEHKQIKIYATLHGQSIREFVLESVRERLRHEAEDKDLLDMTTHISPVLQELWDNEKDAEYDKL
;
A
#
# COMPACT_ATOMS: atom_id res chain seq x y z
N MET A 1 -21.61 12.83 -22.59
CA MET A 1 -21.10 11.47 -22.24
C MET A 1 -19.59 11.48 -22.43
N LYS A 2 -18.82 11.33 -21.35
CA LYS A 2 -17.35 11.37 -21.39
C LYS A 2 -16.86 10.07 -22.05
N LYS A 3 -16.09 10.20 -23.16
CA LYS A 3 -15.48 9.06 -23.85
C LYS A 3 -14.47 8.40 -22.90
N THR A 4 -14.76 7.20 -22.43
CA THR A 4 -13.77 6.33 -21.79
C THR A 4 -12.83 5.83 -22.89
N ASN A 5 -11.64 6.41 -23.00
CA ASN A 5 -10.63 6.01 -23.98
C ASN A 5 -10.08 4.62 -23.61
N SER A 6 -10.73 3.57 -24.13
CA SER A 6 -10.19 2.21 -24.13
C SER A 6 -9.02 2.14 -25.12
N GLY A 7 -7.79 2.32 -24.64
CA GLY A 7 -6.59 1.99 -25.43
C GLY A 7 -5.39 2.95 -25.38
N GLN A 8 -5.32 3.93 -24.48
CA GLN A 8 -4.13 4.80 -24.39
C GLN A 8 -3.18 4.33 -23.29
N HIS A 9 -2.19 3.50 -23.67
CA HIS A 9 -1.01 3.32 -22.84
C HIS A 9 -0.24 4.65 -22.79
N GLY A 10 -0.20 5.29 -21.62
CA GLY A 10 0.66 6.44 -21.36
C GLY A 10 2.13 6.02 -21.30
N ARG A 11 3.03 6.81 -21.88
CA ARG A 11 4.48 6.61 -21.73
C ARG A 11 4.97 7.37 -20.51
N LEU A 12 5.54 6.66 -19.54
CA LEU A 12 6.29 7.24 -18.43
C LEU A 12 7.78 7.11 -18.71
N SER A 13 8.50 8.22 -18.64
CA SER A 13 9.97 8.26 -18.70
C SER A 13 10.48 8.64 -17.31
N ILE A 14 11.44 7.87 -16.79
CA ILE A 14 12.00 8.06 -15.45
C ILE A 14 13.51 8.17 -15.63
N ASP A 15 14.06 9.32 -15.26
CA ASP A 15 15.51 9.50 -15.19
C ASP A 15 16.01 8.87 -13.89
N ILE A 16 16.96 7.95 -14.02
CA ILE A 16 17.54 7.22 -12.90
C ILE A 16 19.05 7.16 -13.04
N LEU A 17 19.74 7.03 -11.91
CA LEU A 17 21.19 6.87 -11.90
C LEU A 17 21.56 5.48 -12.45
N PRO A 18 22.78 5.33 -13.03
CA PRO A 18 23.23 4.04 -13.54
C PRO A 18 23.24 2.91 -12.49
N GLY A 19 23.50 3.26 -11.22
CA GLY A 19 23.46 2.32 -10.10
C GLY A 19 22.05 1.77 -9.84
N GLU A 20 21.05 2.65 -9.84
CA GLU A 20 19.64 2.28 -9.66
C GLU A 20 19.15 1.43 -10.82
N HIS A 21 19.50 1.80 -12.06
CA HIS A 21 19.17 0.99 -13.24
C HIS A 21 19.75 -0.43 -13.13
N LYS A 22 21.00 -0.56 -12.66
CA LYS A 22 21.63 -1.87 -12.45
C LYS A 22 20.88 -2.70 -11.40
N GLN A 23 20.49 -2.09 -10.29
CA GLN A 23 19.73 -2.77 -9.24
C GLN A 23 18.37 -3.23 -9.75
N ILE A 24 17.60 -2.34 -10.39
CA ILE A 24 16.29 -2.68 -10.98
C ILE A 24 16.42 -3.85 -11.95
N LYS A 25 17.45 -3.83 -12.81
CA LYS A 25 17.70 -4.93 -13.75
C LYS A 25 17.97 -6.27 -13.04
N ILE A 26 18.75 -6.26 -11.96
CA ILE A 26 19.07 -7.48 -11.20
C ILE A 26 17.80 -8.06 -10.58
N TYR A 27 16.99 -7.24 -9.92
CA TYR A 27 15.75 -7.70 -9.31
C TYR A 27 14.72 -8.15 -10.35
N ALA A 28 14.54 -7.40 -11.44
CA ALA A 28 13.68 -7.84 -12.54
C ALA A 28 14.09 -9.23 -13.07
N THR A 29 15.40 -9.46 -13.25
CA THR A 29 15.93 -10.76 -13.66
C THR A 29 15.66 -11.86 -12.61
N LEU A 30 15.84 -11.55 -11.32
CA LEU A 30 15.58 -12.49 -10.22
C LEU A 30 14.11 -12.95 -10.19
N HIS A 31 13.19 -12.04 -10.51
CA HIS A 31 11.76 -12.33 -10.59
C HIS A 31 11.31 -12.89 -11.96
N GLY A 32 12.24 -13.06 -12.93
CA GLY A 32 11.91 -13.55 -14.26
C GLY A 32 11.09 -12.57 -15.10
N GLN A 33 11.21 -11.27 -14.82
CA GLN A 33 10.40 -10.20 -15.40
C GLN A 33 11.25 -9.25 -16.26
N SER A 34 10.60 -8.57 -17.20
CA SER A 34 11.21 -7.40 -17.82
C SER A 34 11.30 -6.24 -16.82
N ILE A 35 12.23 -5.31 -17.04
CA ILE A 35 12.35 -4.09 -16.22
C ILE A 35 11.01 -3.33 -16.15
N ARG A 36 10.27 -3.26 -17.28
CA ARG A 36 8.97 -2.59 -17.33
C ARG A 36 7.96 -3.25 -16.40
N GLU A 37 7.83 -4.58 -16.49
CA GLU A 37 6.87 -5.33 -15.68
C GLU A 37 7.20 -5.19 -14.20
N PHE A 38 8.47 -5.42 -13.84
CA PHE A 38 8.95 -5.32 -12.47
C PHE A 38 8.67 -3.94 -11.87
N VAL A 39 8.96 -2.86 -12.60
CA VAL A 39 8.71 -1.49 -12.12
C VAL A 39 7.21 -1.22 -11.96
N LEU A 40 6.39 -1.61 -12.94
CA LEU A 40 4.94 -1.39 -12.86
C LEU A 40 4.29 -2.18 -11.73
N GLU A 41 4.70 -3.43 -11.54
CA GLU A 41 4.22 -4.26 -10.45
C GLU A 41 4.65 -3.69 -9.10
N SER A 42 5.94 -3.36 -8.94
CA SER A 42 6.44 -2.73 -7.71
C SER A 42 5.67 -1.47 -7.33
N VAL A 43 5.33 -0.61 -8.31
CA VAL A 43 4.51 0.58 -8.07
C VAL A 43 3.08 0.22 -7.66
N ARG A 44 2.45 -0.78 -8.30
CA ARG A 44 1.09 -1.22 -7.96
C ARG A 44 1.02 -1.84 -6.57
N GLU A 45 1.98 -2.70 -6.24
CA GLU A 45 2.08 -3.34 -4.93
C GLU A 45 2.26 -2.29 -3.84
N ARG A 46 3.14 -1.30 -4.06
CA ARG A 46 3.30 -0.18 -3.13
C ARG A 46 2.00 0.61 -2.95
N LEU A 47 1.29 0.94 -4.03
CA LEU A 47 0.01 1.64 -3.94
C LEU A 47 -1.06 0.81 -3.23
N ARG A 48 -1.08 -0.51 -3.43
CA ARG A 48 -2.00 -1.41 -2.72
C ARG A 48 -1.71 -1.40 -1.23
N HIS A 49 -0.45 -1.56 -0.83
CA HIS A 49 -0.06 -1.52 0.57
C HIS A 49 -0.37 -0.18 1.24
N GLU A 50 -0.09 0.94 0.57
CA GLU A 50 -0.44 2.28 1.11
C GLU A 50 -1.96 2.45 1.27
N ALA A 51 -2.77 1.85 0.40
CA ALA A 51 -4.23 1.86 0.53
C ALA A 51 -4.72 0.96 1.67
N GLU A 52 -4.15 -0.24 1.80
CA GLU A 52 -4.44 -1.18 2.90
C GLU A 52 -4.06 -0.56 4.26
N ASP A 53 -2.88 0.05 4.37
CA ASP A 53 -2.41 0.72 5.57
C ASP A 53 -3.32 1.89 5.95
N LYS A 54 -3.77 2.66 4.96
CA LYS A 54 -4.72 3.76 5.17
C LYS A 54 -6.08 3.24 5.64
N ASP A 55 -6.60 2.18 5.04
CA ASP A 55 -7.88 1.58 5.44
C ASP A 55 -7.80 1.04 6.88
N LEU A 56 -6.70 0.37 7.22
CA LEU A 56 -6.43 -0.07 8.59
C LEU A 56 -6.34 1.11 9.56
N LEU A 57 -5.67 2.20 9.17
CA LEU A 57 -5.61 3.42 9.98
C LEU A 57 -6.99 4.04 10.16
N ASP A 58 -7.80 4.11 9.11
CA ASP A 58 -9.16 4.64 9.17
C ASP A 58 -10.07 3.77 10.07
N MET A 59 -9.94 2.43 10.00
CA MET A 59 -10.64 1.47 10.86
C MET A 59 -10.22 1.55 12.33
N THR A 60 -8.94 1.80 12.60
CA THR A 60 -8.41 1.88 13.97
C THR A 60 -8.56 3.25 14.61
N THR A 61 -8.56 4.32 13.80
CA THR A 61 -8.79 5.70 14.28
C THR A 61 -10.26 5.91 14.61
N HIS A 62 -11.18 5.25 13.90
CA HIS A 62 -12.58 5.18 14.25
C HIS A 62 -12.85 3.91 15.03
N ILE A 63 -12.36 3.84 16.28
CA ILE A 63 -12.96 2.92 17.25
C ILE A 63 -14.46 3.20 17.20
N SER A 64 -15.24 2.22 16.72
CA SER A 64 -16.69 2.31 16.74
C SER A 64 -17.10 2.75 18.15
N PRO A 65 -17.95 3.78 18.32
CA PRO A 65 -18.33 4.24 19.66
C PRO A 65 -18.88 3.12 20.55
N VAL A 66 -19.42 2.06 19.94
CA VAL A 66 -19.83 0.82 20.61
C VAL A 66 -18.65 0.02 21.18
N LEU A 67 -17.53 -0.05 20.48
CA LEU A 67 -16.29 -0.68 20.97
C LEU A 67 -15.61 0.17 22.04
N GLN A 68 -15.74 1.50 21.97
CA GLN A 68 -15.27 2.40 23.01
C GLN A 68 -16.07 2.21 24.31
N GLU A 69 -17.40 2.11 24.25
CA GLU A 69 -18.25 1.80 25.42
C GLU A 69 -17.98 0.41 26.00
N LEU A 70 -17.65 -0.59 25.18
CA LEU A 70 -17.31 -1.93 25.65
C LEU A 70 -15.91 -2.01 26.28
N TRP A 71 -14.98 -1.15 25.86
CA TRP A 71 -13.63 -1.05 26.41
C TRP A 71 -13.58 -0.21 27.70
N ASP A 72 -14.45 0.81 27.83
CA ASP A 72 -14.71 1.56 29.08
C ASP A 72 -15.59 0.77 30.08
N ASN A 73 -15.50 -0.56 30.06
CA ASN A 73 -16.20 -1.40 31.01
C ASN A 73 -15.47 -1.37 32.36
N GLU A 74 -16.10 -0.81 33.39
CA GLU A 74 -15.58 -0.70 34.77
C GLU A 74 -15.05 -2.03 35.36
N LYS A 75 -15.38 -3.17 34.76
CA LYS A 75 -14.89 -4.50 35.17
C LYS A 75 -13.41 -4.74 34.87
N ASP A 76 -12.82 -4.07 33.89
CA ASP A 76 -11.39 -4.25 33.56
C ASP A 76 -10.45 -3.47 34.49
N ALA A 77 -10.99 -2.54 35.31
CA ALA A 77 -10.24 -1.81 36.33
C ALA A 77 -9.72 -2.69 37.49
N GLU A 78 -10.17 -3.95 37.58
CA GLU A 78 -9.63 -4.93 38.53
C GLU A 78 -8.24 -5.45 38.12
N TYR A 79 -7.88 -5.39 36.83
CA TYR A 79 -6.59 -5.86 36.33
C TYR A 79 -5.49 -4.79 36.34
N ASP A 80 -5.84 -3.51 36.47
CA ASP A 80 -4.88 -2.39 36.59
C ASP A 80 -4.11 -2.36 37.91
N LYS A 81 -4.50 -3.20 38.88
CA LYS A 81 -3.92 -3.24 40.24
C LYS A 81 -3.00 -4.44 40.50
N LEU A 82 -2.61 -5.18 39.47
CA LEU A 82 -1.63 -6.27 39.54
C LEU A 82 -0.21 -5.77 39.29
#